data_AF-A0A7V2CJI1-F1
#
_entry.id   AF-A0A7V2CJI1-F1
#
_cell.length_a   1.000
_cell.length_b   1.000
_cell.length_c   1.000
_cell.angle_alpha   90.00
_cell.angle_beta   90.00
_cell.angle_gamma   90.00
#
_symmetry.space_group_name_H-M   'P 1'
#
loop_
_entity.id
_entity.type
_entity.pdbx_description
1 polymer ?
#
loop_
_entity_poly.entity_id
_entity_poly.type
_entity_poly.pdbx_seq_one_letter_code
_entity_poly.pdbx_strand_id
1 'polypeptide(L)'
;MPLKQLSQRDYYTTGEMARALGCAQQTVIRRIDGGLIPAFRLPGRNRQRRCRKAEFREYLADQGIPATMLDAFESRRALSEAFRSGGKHRG
;
A
#
# COMPACT_ATOMS: atom_id res chain seq x y z
N MET A 1 -13.23 11.21 -12.50
CA MET A 1 -11.89 10.93 -11.94
C MET A 1 -11.35 9.63 -12.55
N PRO A 2 -10.37 9.66 -13.46
CA PRO A 2 -9.79 8.43 -14.00
C PRO A 2 -8.92 7.77 -12.92
N LEU A 3 -9.40 6.65 -12.38
CA LEU A 3 -8.82 5.91 -11.26
C LEU A 3 -7.53 5.14 -11.63
N LYS A 4 -7.05 5.32 -12.86
CA LYS A 4 -5.96 4.55 -13.45
C LYS A 4 -4.59 5.05 -12.98
N GLN A 5 -4.51 6.22 -12.35
CA GLN A 5 -3.27 6.83 -11.87
C GLN A 5 -3.50 7.50 -10.50
N LEU A 6 -3.89 6.73 -9.49
CA LEU A 6 -3.47 7.14 -8.16
C LEU A 6 -1.96 6.94 -8.11
N SER A 7 -1.24 8.03 -7.86
CA SER A 7 0.21 8.02 -7.70
C SER A 7 0.58 6.91 -6.73
N GLN A 8 1.38 5.94 -7.19
CA GLN A 8 1.80 4.83 -6.33
C GLN A 8 2.57 5.35 -5.10
N ARG A 9 3.09 6.59 -5.14
CA ARG A 9 3.83 7.20 -4.03
C ARG A 9 2.94 7.53 -2.83
N ASP A 10 1.64 7.73 -3.04
CA ASP A 10 0.74 8.27 -2.00
C ASP A 10 -0.23 7.22 -1.45
N TYR A 11 -0.31 6.05 -2.08
CA TYR A 11 -1.26 5.00 -1.74
C TYR A 11 -0.61 3.63 -1.64
N TYR A 12 -1.09 2.84 -0.69
CA TYR A 12 -0.81 1.41 -0.63
C TYR A 12 -1.92 0.60 -1.31
N THR A 13 -1.52 -0.46 -1.98
CA THR A 13 -2.39 -1.56 -2.41
C THR A 13 -2.59 -2.57 -1.27
N THR A 14 -3.60 -3.44 -1.40
CA THR A 14 -3.83 -4.51 -0.42
C THR A 14 -2.67 -5.48 -0.29
N GLY A 15 -1.94 -5.73 -1.39
CA GLY A 15 -0.76 -6.59 -1.35
C GLY A 15 0.42 -5.96 -0.62
N GLU A 16 0.55 -4.63 -0.66
CA GLU A 16 1.60 -3.91 0.07
C GLU A 16 1.29 -3.85 1.56
N MET A 17 0.05 -3.51 1.93
CA MET A 17 -0.41 -3.56 3.32
C MET A 17 -0.22 -4.97 3.92
N ALA A 18 -0.52 -6.01 3.15
CA ALA A 18 -0.34 -7.40 3.59
C ALA A 18 1.13 -7.75 3.90
N ARG A 19 2.05 -7.28 3.04
CA ARG A 19 3.50 -7.45 3.28
C ARG A 19 3.98 -6.64 4.47
N ALA A 20 3.47 -5.43 4.68
CA ALA A 20 3.80 -4.61 5.83
C ALA A 20 3.29 -5.20 7.15
N LEU A 21 2.09 -5.79 7.15
CA LEU A 21 1.46 -6.42 8.32
C LEU A 21 1.90 -7.87 8.55
N GLY A 22 2.68 -8.47 7.65
CA GLY A 22 3.09 -9.87 7.73
C GLY A 22 1.93 -10.86 7.64
N CYS A 23 0.84 -10.52 6.97
CA CYS A 23 -0.35 -11.37 6.87
C CYS A 23 -0.76 -11.65 5.42
N ALA A 24 -1.71 -12.57 5.22
CA ALA A 24 -2.27 -12.83 3.89
C ALA A 24 -3.05 -11.61 3.36
N GLN A 25 -3.03 -11.40 2.04
CA GLN A 25 -3.78 -10.32 1.39
C GLN A 25 -5.29 -10.38 1.67
N GLN A 26 -5.86 -11.59 1.77
CA GLN A 26 -7.26 -11.80 2.12
C GLN A 26 -7.58 -11.31 3.54
N THR A 27 -6.65 -11.44 4.48
CA THR A 27 -6.80 -10.90 5.84
C THR A 27 -6.96 -9.38 5.79
N VAL A 28 -6.12 -8.69 5.02
CA VAL A 28 -6.23 -7.24 4.83
C VAL A 28 -7.55 -6.85 4.17
N ILE A 29 -7.98 -7.58 3.12
CA ILE A 29 -9.26 -7.32 2.45
C ILE A 29 -10.43 -7.43 3.42
N ARG A 30 -10.47 -8.48 4.25
CA ARG A 30 -11.53 -8.67 5.26
C ARG A 30 -11.54 -7.54 6.29
N ARG A 31 -10.36 -7.10 6.75
CA ARG A 31 -10.26 -5.97 7.68
C ARG A 31 -10.74 -4.65 7.04
N ILE A 32 -10.45 -4.41 5.77
CA ILE A 32 -10.98 -3.25 5.03
C ILE A 32 -12.49 -3.33 4.88
N ASP A 33 -13.00 -4.47 4.41
CA ASP A 33 -14.43 -4.64 4.15
C ASP A 33 -15.25 -4.62 5.46
N GLY A 34 -14.63 -5.00 6.59
CA GLY A 34 -15.17 -4.84 7.94
C GLY A 34 -14.96 -3.45 8.55
N GLY A 35 -14.38 -2.49 7.82
CA GLY A 35 -14.20 -1.10 8.27
C GLY A 35 -13.06 -0.87 9.27
N LEU A 36 -12.20 -1.86 9.51
CA LEU A 36 -11.10 -1.75 10.49
C LEU A 36 -9.87 -1.04 9.93
N ILE A 37 -9.62 -1.14 8.62
CA ILE A 37 -8.52 -0.44 7.94
C ILE A 37 -9.13 0.66 7.07
N PRO A 38 -8.71 1.93 7.22
CA PRO A 38 -9.25 3.05 6.45
C PRO A 38 -8.80 2.96 4.99
N ALA A 39 -9.60 2.31 4.14
CA ALA A 39 -9.30 2.14 2.73
C ALA A 39 -10.56 2.22 1.88
N PHE A 40 -10.42 2.65 0.64
CA PHE A 40 -11.52 2.79 -0.29
C PHE A 40 -11.39 1.85 -1.48
N ARG A 41 -12.54 1.48 -2.05
CA ARG A 41 -12.61 0.68 -3.28
C ARG A 41 -12.55 1.60 -4.49
N LEU A 42 -11.71 1.25 -5.47
CA LEU A 42 -11.70 1.92 -6.76
C LEU A 42 -12.96 1.55 -7.56
N PRO A 43 -13.64 2.52 -8.19
CA PRO A 43 -14.69 2.25 -9.17
C PRO A 43 -14.17 1.47 -10.40
N GLY A 44 -15.10 0.78 -11.08
CA GLY A 44 -14.83 0.03 -12.30
C GLY A 44 -14.78 -1.50 -12.11
N ARG A 45 -14.50 -2.24 -13.19
CA ARG A 45 -14.52 -3.71 -13.20
C ARG A 45 -13.48 -4.34 -12.27
N ASN A 46 -12.36 -3.66 -12.03
CA ASN A 46 -11.32 -4.12 -11.10
C ASN A 46 -11.39 -3.32 -9.80
N ARG A 47 -12.20 -3.82 -8.85
CA ARG A 47 -12.54 -3.17 -7.57
C ARG A 47 -11.40 -3.27 -6.54
N GLN A 48 -10.18 -2.93 -6.95
CA GLN A 48 -9.03 -2.94 -6.04
C GLN A 48 -9.23 -1.92 -4.92
N ARG A 49 -8.65 -2.19 -3.77
CA ARG A 49 -8.67 -1.26 -2.63
C ARG A 49 -7.36 -0.47 -2.56
N ARG A 50 -7.46 0.77 -2.10
CA ARG A 50 -6.33 1.66 -1.85
C ARG A 50 -6.50 2.32 -0.49
N CYS A 51 -5.40 2.46 0.22
CA CYS A 51 -5.31 3.17 1.49
C CYS A 51 -4.29 4.29 1.31
N ARG A 52 -4.55 5.51 1.80
CA ARG A 52 -3.55 6.56 1.81
C ARG A 52 -2.44 6.19 2.79
N LYS A 53 -1.20 6.54 2.47
CA LYS A 53 -0.07 6.20 3.36
C LYS A 53 -0.21 6.80 4.76
N ALA A 54 -0.65 8.05 4.85
CA ALA A 54 -0.88 8.73 6.14
C ALA A 54 -1.92 8.00 6.99
N GLU A 55 -3.09 7.73 6.41
CA GLU A 55 -4.19 7.00 7.08
C GLU A 55 -3.75 5.61 7.54
N PHE A 56 -2.95 4.89 6.74
CA PHE A 56 -2.44 3.58 7.15
C PHE A 56 -1.48 3.69 8.34
N ARG A 57 -0.64 4.72 8.35
CA ARG A 57 0.35 4.95 9.42
C ARG A 57 -0.31 5.33 10.74
N GLU A 58 -1.34 6.18 10.67
CA GLU A 58 -2.22 6.49 11.81
C GLU A 58 -2.89 5.23 12.34
N TYR A 59 -3.50 4.43 11.46
CA TYR A 59 -4.10 3.15 11.84
C TYR A 59 -3.10 2.21 12.56
N LEU A 60 -1.86 2.10 12.08
CA LEU A 60 -0.84 1.28 12.76
C LEU A 60 -0.56 1.80 14.18
N ALA A 61 -0.42 3.12 14.33
CA ALA A 61 -0.21 3.74 15.64
C ALA A 61 -1.40 3.48 16.58
N ASP A 62 -2.62 3.65 16.10
CA ASP A 62 -3.85 3.40 16.88
C ASP A 62 -3.99 1.93 17.32
N GLN A 63 -3.49 1.00 16.52
CA GLN A 63 -3.48 -0.43 16.85
C GLN A 63 -2.26 -0.86 17.67
N GLY A 64 -1.36 0.07 18.02
CA GLY A 64 -0.10 -0.23 18.72
C GLY A 64 0.88 -1.08 17.90
N ILE A 65 0.76 -1.08 16.57
CA ILE A 65 1.63 -1.84 15.67
C ILE A 65 2.84 -0.97 15.33
N PRO A 66 4.07 -1.41 15.63
CA PRO A 66 5.27 -0.66 15.28
C PRO A 66 5.38 -0.43 13.76
N ALA A 67 5.58 0.82 13.35
CA ALA A 67 5.73 1.18 11.94
C ALA A 67 7.08 0.74 11.33
N THR A 68 7.98 0.13 12.11
CA THR A 68 9.30 -0.34 11.66
C THR A 68 9.21 -1.27 10.45
N MET A 69 8.21 -2.15 10.43
CA MET A 69 8.00 -3.07 9.30
C MET A 69 7.47 -2.36 8.05
N LEU A 70 6.70 -1.28 8.24
CA LEU A 70 6.27 -0.40 7.17
C LEU A 70 7.46 0.37 6.60
N ASP A 71 8.30 0.97 7.44
CA ASP A 71 9.48 1.74 7.02
C ASP A 71 10.49 0.87 6.24
N ALA A 72 10.71 -0.37 6.69
CA ALA A 72 11.54 -1.35 5.98
C ALA A 72 10.93 -1.77 4.64
N PHE A 73 9.60 -1.84 4.54
CA PHE A 73 8.91 -2.07 3.28
C PHE A 73 9.08 -0.88 2.32
N GLU A 74 8.89 0.35 2.80
CA GLU A 74 9.05 1.56 1.98
C GLU A 74 10.48 1.73 1.45
N SER A 75 11.48 1.48 2.29
CA SER A 75 12.89 1.56 1.89
C SER A 75 13.21 0.57 0.77
N ARG A 76 12.79 -0.70 0.90
CA ARG A 76 12.95 -1.71 -0.16
C ARG A 76 12.22 -1.32 -1.44
N ARG A 77 11.04 -0.74 -1.31
CA ARG A 77 10.24 -0.29 -2.44
C ARG A 77 10.94 0.87 -3.18
N ALA A 78 11.44 1.86 -2.46
CA ALA A 78 12.18 2.99 -3.03
C ALA A 78 13.44 2.52 -3.78
N LEU A 79 14.20 1.60 -3.18
CA LEU A 79 15.34 0.97 -3.85
C LEU A 79 14.92 0.26 -5.15
N SER A 80 13.86 -0.55 -5.11
CA SER A 80 13.34 -1.24 -6.31
C SER A 80 12.87 -0.27 -7.41
N GLU A 81 12.26 0.85 -7.04
CA GLU A 81 11.86 1.90 -7.97
C GLU A 81 13.09 2.58 -8.60
N ALA A 82 14.11 2.90 -7.80
CA ALA A 82 15.36 3.52 -8.25
C ALA A 82 16.13 2.64 -9.25
N PHE A 83 16.27 1.33 -8.97
CA PHE A 83 16.90 0.39 -9.89
C PHE A 83 16.15 0.28 -11.22
N ARG A 84 14.81 0.28 -11.20
CA ARG A 84 14.01 0.26 -12.42
C ARG A 84 14.17 1.53 -13.25
N SER A 85 14.35 2.69 -12.63
CA SER A 85 14.61 3.94 -13.34
C SER A 85 16.03 4.04 -13.91
N GLY A 86 17.03 3.43 -13.27
CA GLY A 86 18.43 3.49 -13.70
C GLY A 86 18.80 2.61 -14.90
N GLY A 87 18.00 1.59 -15.23
CA GLY A 87 18.26 0.67 -16.34
C GLY A 87 17.93 1.21 -17.75
N LYS A 88 17.48 2.46 -17.88
CA LYS A 88 16.94 2.99 -19.16
C LYS A 88 17.93 3.77 -20.03
N HIS A 89 19.21 3.80 -19.67
CA HIS A 89 20.28 4.46 -20.47
C HIS A 89 21.43 3.50 -20.79
N ARG A 90 21.18 2.52 -21.67
CA ARG A 90 22.21 1.91 -22.52
C ARG A 90 21.55 1.51 -23.85
N GLY A 91 21.64 2.42 -24.81
CA GLY A 91 21.30 2.25 -26.22
C GLY A 91 22.25 3.12 -27.01
#